data_AF-A0A956D2X3-F1
#
_entry.id   AF-A0A956D2X3-F1
#
_cell.length_a   1.000
_cell.length_b   1.000
_cell.length_c   1.000
_cell.angle_alpha   90.00
_cell.angle_beta   90.00
_cell.angle_gamma   90.00
#
_symmetry.space_group_name_H-M   'P 1'
#
loop_
_entity.id
_entity.type
_entity.pdbx_description
1 polymer ?
#
loop_
_entity_poly.entity_id
_entity_poly.type
_entity_poly.pdbx_seq_one_letter_code
_entity_poly.pdbx_strand_id
1 'polypeptide(L)'
;TITWYFQVVAPVPGSYAPFVHIDGAGQRLNGDHEPVEGRYPVRLWEEGDVVVDRQEIRVPANYGRGNLTIFMGFWAGDNRLDVVEGPADEVDRARVGVLPIR
;
A
#
# COMPACT_ATOMS: atom_id res chain seq x y z
N THR A 1 -0.12 -4.61 12.61
CA THR A 1 -1.24 -3.99 11.88
C THR A 1 -0.78 -2.69 11.29
N ILE A 2 -1.16 -2.42 10.05
CA ILE A 2 -1.00 -1.12 9.40
C ILE A 2 -2.41 -0.54 9.24
N THR A 3 -2.56 0.78 9.43
CA THR A 3 -3.81 1.47 9.14
C THR A 3 -3.52 2.54 8.11
N TRP A 4 -4.14 2.40 6.96
CA TRP A 4 -4.04 3.31 5.83
C TRP A 4 -5.14 4.34 5.90
N TYR A 5 -4.78 5.60 5.68
CA TYR A 5 -5.72 6.71 5.59
C TYR A 5 -5.57 7.31 4.20
N PHE A 6 -6.61 7.20 3.39
CA PHE A 6 -6.66 7.80 2.07
C PHE A 6 -7.63 8.97 2.10
N GLN A 7 -7.18 10.12 1.63
CA GLN A 7 -8.06 11.22 1.26
C GLN A 7 -8.16 11.24 -0.26
N VAL A 8 -9.37 11.06 -0.76
CA VAL A 8 -9.63 10.97 -2.20
C VAL A 8 -9.83 12.38 -2.74
N VAL A 9 -8.88 12.85 -3.55
CA VAL A 9 -8.91 14.22 -4.12
C VAL A 9 -9.51 14.27 -5.52
N ALA A 10 -9.67 13.12 -6.16
CA ALA A 10 -10.39 12.93 -7.42
C ALA A 10 -10.80 11.46 -7.54
N PRO A 11 -11.88 11.14 -8.29
CA PRO A 11 -12.28 9.75 -8.52
C PRO A 11 -11.14 8.95 -9.17
N VAL A 12 -10.92 7.73 -8.68
CA VAL A 12 -9.87 6.84 -9.21
C VAL A 12 -10.46 5.99 -10.34
N PRO A 13 -10.05 6.17 -11.60
CA PRO A 13 -10.71 5.52 -12.73
C PRO A 13 -10.37 4.04 -12.84
N GLY A 14 -11.34 3.20 -13.19
CA GLY A 14 -11.10 1.79 -13.53
C GLY A 14 -10.95 0.88 -12.32
N SER A 15 -10.08 -0.13 -12.43
CA SER A 15 -9.98 -1.24 -11.49
C SER A 15 -8.71 -1.18 -10.63
N TYR A 16 -8.28 0.01 -10.22
CA TYR A 16 -7.09 0.13 -9.37
C TYR A 16 -7.31 -0.56 -8.03
N ALA A 17 -6.25 -1.16 -7.51
CA ALA A 17 -6.19 -1.69 -6.16
C ALA A 17 -4.87 -1.27 -5.51
N PRO A 18 -4.80 -1.12 -4.18
CA PRO A 18 -3.54 -0.88 -3.51
C PRO A 18 -2.66 -2.12 -3.60
N PHE A 19 -1.37 -1.90 -3.86
CA PHE A 19 -0.33 -2.88 -3.61
C PHE A 19 0.55 -2.39 -2.45
N VAL A 20 1.01 -3.34 -1.64
CA VAL A 20 1.87 -3.05 -0.49
C VAL A 20 3.05 -4.00 -0.54
N HIS A 21 4.26 -3.46 -0.65
CA HIS A 21 5.48 -4.23 -0.60
C HIS A 21 6.23 -3.90 0.68
N ILE A 22 6.59 -4.92 1.44
CA ILE A 22 7.38 -4.78 2.66
C ILE A 22 8.71 -5.49 2.42
N ASP A 23 9.73 -4.70 2.12
CA ASP A 23 11.01 -5.17 1.62
C ASP A 23 12.09 -5.09 2.71
N GLY A 24 12.85 -6.16 2.88
CA GLY A 24 13.96 -6.22 3.83
C GLY A 24 14.49 -7.63 4.02
N ALA A 25 15.67 -7.76 4.62
CA ALA A 25 16.34 -9.05 4.84
C ALA A 25 16.51 -9.90 3.54
N GLY A 26 16.61 -9.25 2.37
CA GLY A 26 16.69 -9.93 1.07
C GLY A 26 15.39 -10.58 0.60
N GLN A 27 14.25 -10.26 1.24
CA GLN A 27 12.93 -10.82 0.96
C GLN A 27 11.87 -9.71 0.81
N ARG A 28 10.70 -10.09 0.29
CA ARG A 28 9.50 -9.25 0.17
C ARG A 28 8.31 -9.95 0.80
N LEU A 29 7.55 -9.22 1.61
CA LEU A 29 6.15 -9.57 1.93
C LEU A 29 5.22 -8.76 1.05
N ASN A 30 4.29 -9.45 0.39
CA ASN A 30 3.21 -8.82 -0.35
C ASN A 30 2.01 -8.62 0.59
N GLY A 31 1.53 -7.38 0.64
CA GLY A 31 0.32 -6.95 1.33
C GLY A 31 -0.72 -6.39 0.35
N ASP A 32 -0.76 -6.91 -0.87
CA ASP A 32 -1.78 -6.49 -1.84
C ASP A 32 -3.15 -6.95 -1.37
N HIS A 33 -4.15 -6.09 -1.46
CA HIS A 33 -5.48 -6.36 -0.91
C HIS A 33 -6.52 -5.43 -1.55
N GLU A 34 -7.80 -5.77 -1.34
CA GLU A 34 -8.89 -4.83 -1.57
C GLU A 34 -9.14 -4.00 -0.31
N PRO A 35 -9.28 -2.67 -0.40
CA PRO A 35 -9.51 -1.82 0.76
C PRO A 35 -10.79 -2.19 1.53
N VAL A 36 -10.76 -1.94 2.84
CA VAL A 36 -11.87 -2.12 3.76
C VAL A 36 -12.41 -3.55 3.71
N GLU A 37 -11.51 -4.53 3.67
CA GLU A 37 -11.83 -5.95 3.54
C GLU A 37 -12.71 -6.27 2.31
N GLY A 38 -12.53 -5.52 1.22
CA GLY A 38 -13.32 -5.64 -0.01
C GLY A 38 -14.73 -5.03 0.05
N ARG A 39 -15.12 -4.40 1.16
CA ARG A 39 -16.43 -3.73 1.29
C ARG A 39 -16.46 -2.37 0.58
N TYR A 40 -15.30 -1.75 0.39
CA TYR A 40 -15.19 -0.45 -0.26
C TYR A 40 -13.98 -0.38 -1.21
N PRO A 41 -14.02 -1.14 -2.32
CA PRO A 41 -12.95 -1.16 -3.31
C PRO A 41 -12.75 0.22 -3.95
N VAL A 42 -11.53 0.48 -4.43
CA VAL A 42 -11.10 1.79 -4.95
C VAL A 42 -12.02 2.35 -6.04
N ARG A 43 -12.62 1.49 -6.88
CA ARG A 43 -13.58 1.89 -7.92
C ARG A 43 -14.86 2.57 -7.39
N LEU A 44 -15.11 2.52 -6.09
CA LEU A 44 -16.24 3.18 -5.42
C LEU A 44 -15.84 4.49 -4.73
N TRP A 45 -14.56 4.84 -4.74
CA TRP A 45 -14.06 6.05 -4.10
C TRP A 45 -14.48 7.28 -4.90
N GLU A 46 -15.11 8.22 -4.21
CA GLU A 46 -15.54 9.51 -4.71
C GLU A 46 -14.66 10.64 -4.14
N GLU A 47 -14.61 11.76 -4.85
CA GLU A 47 -13.91 12.95 -4.36
C GLU A 47 -14.45 13.38 -3.00
N GLY A 48 -13.54 13.61 -2.05
CA GLY A 48 -13.86 13.98 -0.67
C GLY A 48 -13.92 12.81 0.30
N ASP A 49 -13.89 11.56 -0.18
CA ASP A 49 -13.86 10.41 0.72
C ASP A 49 -12.62 10.38 1.58
N VAL A 50 -12.82 9.99 2.85
CA VAL A 50 -11.75 9.60 3.76
C VAL A 50 -11.89 8.12 4.04
N VAL A 51 -11.05 7.32 3.39
CA VAL A 51 -11.08 5.86 3.52
C VAL A 51 -10.05 5.42 4.56
N VAL A 52 -10.52 4.73 5.59
CA VAL A 52 -9.68 4.14 6.63
C VAL A 52 -9.64 2.62 6.41
N ASP A 53 -8.50 2.11 5.99
CA ASP A 53 -8.30 0.68 5.77
C ASP A 53 -7.36 0.10 6.83
N ARG A 54 -7.78 -1.00 7.46
CA ARG A 54 -6.99 -1.69 8.49
C ARG A 54 -6.50 -3.00 7.95
N GLN A 55 -5.18 -3.11 7.80
CA GLN A 55 -4.53 -4.28 7.26
C GLN A 55 -3.72 -5.04 8.32
N GLU A 56 -3.96 -6.35 8.41
CA GLU A 56 -3.13 -7.25 9.20
C GLU A 56 -2.01 -7.87 8.36
N ILE A 57 -0.78 -7.51 8.69
CA ILE A 57 0.43 -8.11 8.10
C ILE A 57 1.04 -9.08 9.12
N ARG A 58 1.26 -10.32 8.68
CA ARG A 58 2.02 -11.31 9.45
C ARG A 58 3.45 -11.34 8.90
N VAL A 59 4.42 -11.01 9.75
CA VAL A 59 5.84 -11.13 9.41
C VAL A 59 6.31 -12.54 9.83
N PRO A 60 6.74 -13.38 8.89
CA PRO A 60 7.28 -14.70 9.19
C PRO A 60 8.55 -14.62 10.07
N ALA A 61 8.75 -15.62 10.94
CA ALA A 61 9.87 -15.64 11.88
C ALA A 61 11.27 -15.67 11.21
N ASN A 62 11.35 -16.10 9.94
CA ASN A 62 12.62 -16.17 9.20
C ASN A 62 13.14 -14.80 8.71
N TYR A 63 12.40 -13.70 8.92
CA TYR A 63 12.86 -12.34 8.61
C TYR A 63 13.95 -11.84 9.59
N GLY A 64 14.12 -12.51 10.74
CA GLY A 64 15.15 -12.17 11.71
C GLY A 64 14.94 -10.78 12.34
N ARG A 65 16.05 -10.11 12.69
CA ARG A 65 16.06 -8.76 13.26
C ARG A 65 16.47 -7.75 12.20
N GLY A 66 15.92 -6.55 12.23
CA GLY A 66 16.26 -5.50 11.28
C GLY A 66 15.10 -4.56 10.98
N ASN A 67 15.18 -3.88 9.84
CA ASN A 67 14.18 -2.94 9.38
C ASN A 67 13.59 -3.42 8.06
N LEU A 68 12.26 -3.45 7.98
CA LEU A 68 11.54 -3.67 6.73
C LEU A 68 11.00 -2.33 6.23
N THR A 69 11.29 -1.98 4.99
CA THR A 69 10.77 -0.75 4.38
C THR A 69 9.42 -1.05 3.76
N ILE A 70 8.43 -0.22 4.07
CA ILE A 70 7.07 -0.35 3.55
C ILE A 70 6.93 0.60 2.36
N PHE A 71 6.48 0.04 1.25
CA PHE A 71 6.12 0.76 0.04
C PHE A 71 4.65 0.53 -0.27
N MET A 72 4.01 1.56 -0.83
CA MET A 72 2.61 1.52 -1.26
C MET A 72 2.46 2.20 -2.62
N GLY A 73 1.58 1.65 -3.44
CA GLY A 73 1.07 2.31 -4.63
C GLY A 73 -0.28 1.73 -5.04
N PHE A 74 -0.77 2.14 -6.20
CA PHE A 74 -1.99 1.60 -6.81
C PHE A 74 -1.65 1.01 -8.18
N TRP A 75 -2.25 -0.13 -8.51
CA TRP A 75 -2.02 -0.81 -9.78
C TRP A 75 -3.31 -1.26 -10.44
N ALA A 76 -3.32 -1.34 -11.78
CA ALA A 76 -4.41 -1.88 -12.59
C ALA A 76 -3.83 -2.56 -13.84
N GLY A 77 -3.76 -3.90 -13.82
CA GLY A 77 -3.10 -4.67 -14.88
C GLY A 77 -1.61 -4.36 -14.92
N ASP A 78 -1.13 -3.84 -16.04
CA ASP A 78 0.28 -3.44 -16.21
C ASP A 78 0.55 -1.98 -15.80
N ASN A 79 -0.48 -1.23 -15.38
CA ASN A 79 -0.36 0.19 -15.04
C ASN A 79 -0.21 0.43 -13.54
N ARG A 80 0.47 1.51 -13.17
CA ARG A 80 0.52 2.07 -11.82
C ARG A 80 0.07 3.52 -11.84
N LEU A 81 -0.49 4.00 -10.73
CA LEU A 81 -0.72 5.43 -10.55
C LEU A 81 0.61 6.13 -10.24
N ASP A 82 0.87 7.22 -10.94
CA ASP A 82 2.05 8.06 -10.72
C ASP A 82 2.07 8.61 -9.29
N VAL A 83 3.25 8.64 -8.69
CA VAL A 83 3.48 9.38 -7.44
C VAL A 83 3.87 10.81 -7.79
N VAL A 84 2.88 11.71 -7.76
CA VAL A 84 3.09 13.12 -8.12
C VAL A 84 3.83 13.93 -7.04
N GLU A 85 3.72 13.52 -5.78
CA GLU A 85 4.38 14.18 -4.64
C GLU A 85 4.72 13.16 -3.55
N GLY A 86 5.84 13.36 -2.85
CA GLY A 86 6.26 12.56 -1.70
C GLY A 86 7.48 11.68 -1.97
N PRO A 87 7.79 10.74 -1.05
CA PRO A 87 8.99 9.90 -1.11
C PRO A 87 8.82 8.74 -2.12
N ALA A 88 8.70 9.07 -3.40
CA ALA A 88 8.59 8.09 -4.48
C ALA A 88 9.88 7.28 -4.67
N ASP A 89 9.76 6.07 -5.20
CA ASP A 89 10.86 5.35 -5.84
C ASP A 89 10.76 5.41 -7.38
N GLU A 90 11.63 4.69 -8.08
CA GLU A 90 11.70 4.68 -9.55
C GLU A 90 10.58 3.87 -10.24
N VAL A 91 9.63 3.30 -9.48
CA VAL A 91 8.59 2.40 -10.02
C VAL A 91 7.19 2.72 -9.51
N ASP A 92 6.87 4.01 -9.33
CA ASP A 92 5.52 4.50 -9.00
C ASP A 92 4.93 3.89 -7.72
N ARG A 93 5.75 3.88 -6.67
CA ARG A 93 5.30 3.64 -5.29
C ARG A 93 6.00 4.58 -4.32
N ALA A 94 5.27 4.96 -3.28
CA ALA A 94 5.80 5.77 -2.20
C ALA A 94 6.42 4.90 -1.11
N ARG A 95 7.58 5.30 -0.60
CA ARG A 95 8.18 4.78 0.65
C ARG A 95 7.44 5.40 1.83
N VAL A 96 6.48 4.67 2.38
CA VAL A 96 5.53 5.15 3.39
C VAL A 96 5.95 4.88 4.83
N GLY A 97 6.96 4.03 5.07
CA GLY A 97 7.44 3.81 6.43
C GLY A 97 8.50 2.73 6.58
N VAL A 98 8.85 2.48 7.84
CA VAL A 98 9.79 1.42 8.25
C VAL A 98 9.20 0.66 9.43
N LEU A 99 9.18 -0.67 9.32
CA LEU A 99 8.80 -1.59 10.39
C LEU A 99 10.06 -2.20 11.01
N PRO A 100 10.44 -1.83 12.24
CA PRO A 100 11.51 -2.49 12.96
C PRO A 100 11.04 -3.86 13.49
N ILE A 101 11.75 -4.92 13.12
CA ILE A 101 11.55 -6.28 13.62
C ILE A 101 12.68 -6.61 14.60
N ARG A 102 12.31 -7.13 15.77
CA ARG A 102 13.19 -7.26 16.93
C ARG A 102 13.39 -8.69 17.35
#